data_AF-A0A239WTG4-F1
#
_entry.id   AF-A0A239WTG4-F1
#
_cell.length_a   1.000
_cell.length_b   1.000
_cell.length_c   1.000
_cell.angle_alpha   90.00
_cell.angle_beta   90.00
_cell.angle_gamma   90.00
#
_symmetry.space_group_name_H-M   'P 1'
#
loop_
_entity.id
_entity.type
_entity.pdbx_description
1 polymer ?
#
loop_
_entity_poly.entity_id
_entity_poly.type
_entity_poly.pdbx_seq_one_letter_code
_entity_poly.pdbx_strand_id
1 'polypeptide(L)'
;MEHLDYVERLTITKITQASQTSTSAVLRFCKTLGFQGFKDFRYAAINFLRTEIRDTENNQFSHNLQSYQQGLNALQSIPEDHIQDLLSALANANHIFAIGLYQSSLPAKLFHYGLLNLD
;
A
#
# COMPACT_ATOMS: atom_id res chain seq x y z
N MET A 1 -10.18 9.73 15.20
CA MET A 1 -11.28 10.72 15.19
C MET A 1 -10.79 12.18 15.21
N GLU A 2 -9.75 12.56 15.94
CA GLU A 2 -9.33 13.98 16.10
C GLU A 2 -9.01 14.76 14.81
N HIS A 3 -8.54 14.10 13.74
CA HIS A 3 -8.14 14.80 12.51
C HIS A 3 -9.30 15.27 11.61
N LEU A 4 -10.45 14.58 11.61
CA LEU A 4 -11.55 14.90 10.70
C LEU A 4 -12.35 16.11 11.17
N ASP A 5 -12.61 16.19 12.48
CA ASP A 5 -13.27 17.34 13.12
C ASP A 5 -12.49 18.65 12.91
N TYR A 6 -11.16 18.55 12.86
CA TYR A 6 -10.29 19.69 12.57
C TYR A 6 -10.47 20.18 11.12
N VAL A 7 -10.51 19.26 10.15
CA VAL A 7 -10.66 19.59 8.73
C VAL A 7 -12.03 20.19 8.42
N GLU A 8 -13.09 19.72 9.06
CA GLU A 8 -14.44 20.28 8.90
C GLU A 8 -14.53 21.73 9.40
N ARG A 9 -13.73 22.09 10.41
CA ARG A 9 -13.64 23.45 10.98
C ARG A 9 -12.59 24.34 10.33
N LEU A 10 -11.91 23.86 9.28
CA LEU A 10 -10.97 24.69 8.52
C LEU A 10 -11.75 25.71 7.70
N THR A 11 -11.46 26.98 7.98
CA THR A 11 -11.86 28.12 7.17
C THR A 11 -10.69 28.53 6.28
N ILE A 12 -10.99 29.26 5.21
CA ILE A 12 -9.94 29.78 4.32
C ILE A 12 -8.92 30.62 5.10
N THR A 13 -9.37 31.36 6.12
CA THR A 13 -8.52 32.18 7.00
C THR A 13 -7.52 31.34 7.80
N LYS A 14 -7.96 30.20 8.34
CA LYS A 14 -7.05 29.29 9.07
C LYS A 14 -6.00 28.71 8.14
N ILE A 15 -6.37 28.37 6.91
CA ILE A 15 -5.42 27.87 5.91
C ILE A 15 -4.43 28.95 5.52
N THR A 16 -4.88 30.18 5.30
CA THR A 16 -3.96 31.29 4.97
C THR A 16 -2.96 31.56 6.08
N GLN A 17 -3.38 31.46 7.34
CA GLN A 17 -2.50 31.61 8.50
C GLN A 17 -1.50 30.45 8.60
N ALA A 18 -1.97 29.21 8.46
CA ALA A 18 -1.12 28.01 8.56
C ALA A 18 -0.10 27.90 7.41
N SER A 19 -0.50 28.29 6.20
CA SER A 19 0.35 28.23 5.00
C SER A 19 1.13 29.53 4.73
N GLN A 20 1.01 30.53 5.62
CA GLN A 20 1.66 31.85 5.50
C GLN A 20 1.44 32.48 4.12
N THR A 21 0.23 32.34 3.58
CA THR A 21 -0.10 32.79 2.22
C THR A 21 -1.36 33.64 2.20
N SER A 22 -1.59 34.33 1.08
CA SER A 22 -2.79 35.16 0.91
C SER A 22 -4.03 34.33 0.56
N THR A 23 -5.22 34.84 0.90
CA THR A 23 -6.50 34.25 0.49
C THR A 23 -6.58 34.04 -1.02
N SER A 24 -6.06 34.99 -1.80
CA SER A 24 -6.02 34.94 -3.26
C SER A 24 -5.11 33.82 -3.80
N ALA A 25 -4.05 33.46 -3.07
CA ALA A 25 -3.19 32.33 -3.43
C ALA A 25 -3.91 30.99 -3.19
N VAL A 26 -4.60 30.84 -2.04
CA VAL A 26 -5.41 29.65 -1.74
C VAL A 26 -6.53 29.47 -2.77
N LEU A 27 -7.23 30.55 -3.15
CA LEU A 27 -8.28 30.49 -4.16
C LEU A 27 -7.75 30.12 -5.55
N ARG A 28 -6.58 30.66 -5.94
CA ARG A 28 -5.91 30.27 -7.19
C ARG A 28 -5.54 28.80 -7.19
N PHE A 29 -4.98 28.30 -6.09
CA PHE A 29 -4.67 26.88 -5.92
C PHE A 29 -5.90 26.00 -6.11
N CYS A 30 -7.03 26.31 -5.44
CA CYS A 30 -8.27 25.56 -5.62
C CYS A 30 -8.73 25.53 -7.09
N LYS A 31 -8.61 26.66 -7.80
CA LYS A 31 -8.97 26.73 -9.22
C LYS A 31 -8.02 25.95 -10.12
N THR A 32 -6.72 25.97 -9.85
CA THR A 32 -5.72 25.16 -10.59
C THR A 32 -6.03 23.67 -10.50
N LEU A 33 -6.55 23.22 -9.35
CA LEU A 33 -6.99 21.84 -9.15
C LEU A 33 -8.38 21.53 -9.77
N GLY A 34 -9.02 22.50 -10.43
CA GLY A 34 -10.31 22.32 -11.10
C GLY A 34 -11.54 22.60 -10.23
N PHE A 35 -11.38 23.10 -9.00
CA PHE A 35 -12.50 23.43 -8.12
C PHE A 35 -12.99 24.87 -8.33
N GLN A 36 -14.28 25.11 -8.07
CA GLN A 36 -14.88 26.45 -8.22
C GLN A 36 -14.39 27.45 -7.16
N GLY A 37 -13.84 26.95 -6.05
CA GLY A 37 -13.24 27.74 -4.99
C GLY A 37 -12.99 26.91 -3.73
N PHE A 38 -12.66 27.59 -2.63
CA PHE A 38 -12.28 26.91 -1.39
C PHE A 38 -13.39 26.04 -0.79
N LYS A 39 -14.65 26.48 -0.83
CA LYS A 39 -15.78 25.69 -0.28
C LYS A 39 -15.96 24.36 -1.01
N ASP A 40 -15.83 24.39 -2.33
CA ASP A 40 -15.95 23.23 -3.21
C ASP A 40 -14.79 22.25 -2.99
N PHE A 41 -13.55 22.76 -2.99
CA PHE A 41 -12.36 22.00 -2.61
C PHE A 41 -12.49 21.35 -1.23
N ARG A 42 -12.93 22.11 -0.22
CA ARG A 42 -13.10 21.61 1.15
C ARG A 42 -14.14 20.50 1.24
N TYR A 43 -15.26 20.64 0.53
CA TYR A 43 -16.30 19.61 0.47
C TYR A 43 -15.74 18.31 -0.12
N ALA A 44 -15.02 18.41 -1.25
CA ALA A 44 -14.37 17.25 -1.86
C ALA A 44 -13.34 16.60 -0.93
N ALA A 45 -12.52 17.40 -0.25
CA ALA A 45 -11.51 16.90 0.70
C ALA A 45 -12.14 16.19 1.91
N ILE A 46 -13.22 16.72 2.49
CA ILE A 46 -13.95 16.08 3.59
C ILE A 46 -14.55 14.75 3.13
N ASN A 47 -15.16 14.71 1.94
CA ASN A 47 -15.72 13.48 1.39
C ASN A 47 -14.63 12.44 1.13
N PHE A 48 -13.49 12.83 0.56
CA PHE A 48 -12.34 11.94 0.37
C PHE A 48 -11.87 11.33 1.69
N LEU A 49 -11.66 12.15 2.72
CA LEU A 49 -11.24 11.66 4.05
C LEU A 49 -12.28 10.75 4.71
N ARG A 50 -13.58 11.03 4.54
CA ARG A 50 -14.65 10.18 5.05
C ARG A 50 -14.69 8.82 4.37
N THR A 51 -14.45 8.78 3.05
CA THR A 51 -14.35 7.51 2.29
C THR A 51 -13.11 6.72 2.71
N GLU A 52 -11.94 7.36 2.76
CA GLU A 52 -10.69 6.72 3.20
C GLU A 52 -10.82 6.13 4.61
N ILE A 53 -11.39 6.88 5.57
CA ILE A 53 -11.58 6.40 6.95
C ILE A 53 -12.58 5.23 7.00
N ARG A 54 -13.68 5.30 6.25
CA ARG A 54 -14.65 4.19 6.14
C ARG A 54 -14.05 2.94 5.54
N ASP A 55 -13.18 3.11 4.54
CA ASP A 55 -12.46 2.00 3.96
C ASP A 55 -11.47 1.46 4.99
N THR A 56 -10.65 2.28 5.66
CA THR A 56 -9.59 1.79 6.57
C THR A 56 -10.09 0.85 7.69
N GLU A 57 -11.29 1.07 8.25
CA GLU A 57 -11.85 0.23 9.35
C GLU A 57 -12.36 -1.15 8.89
N ASN A 58 -12.79 -1.29 7.62
CA ASN A 58 -13.15 -2.59 7.02
C ASN A 58 -12.03 -3.17 6.13
N ASN A 59 -11.01 -2.38 5.79
CA ASN A 59 -10.12 -2.68 4.66
C ASN A 59 -8.79 -3.34 5.06
N GLN A 60 -8.33 -3.28 6.31
CA GLN A 60 -7.04 -3.90 6.64
C GLN A 60 -7.06 -5.43 6.49
N PHE A 61 -8.15 -6.08 6.91
CA PHE A 61 -8.34 -7.51 6.72
C PHE A 61 -8.52 -7.87 5.23
N SER A 62 -9.36 -7.13 4.50
CA SER A 62 -9.55 -7.38 3.05
C SER A 62 -8.31 -7.07 2.24
N HIS A 63 -7.52 -6.07 2.62
CA HIS A 63 -6.25 -5.73 1.97
C HIS A 63 -5.21 -6.82 2.17
N ASN A 64 -5.12 -7.38 3.39
CA ASN A 64 -4.27 -8.55 3.64
C ASN A 64 -4.74 -9.73 2.80
N LEU A 65 -6.05 -10.02 2.78
CA LEU A 65 -6.63 -11.12 2.00
C LEU A 65 -6.37 -10.95 0.49
N GLN A 66 -6.50 -9.72 -0.01
CA GLN A 66 -6.22 -9.37 -1.40
C GLN A 66 -4.73 -9.52 -1.73
N SER A 67 -3.84 -9.16 -0.80
CA SER A 67 -2.39 -9.38 -0.96
C SER A 67 -2.06 -10.87 -1.06
N TYR A 68 -2.71 -11.72 -0.26
CA TYR A 68 -2.58 -13.18 -0.39
C TYR A 68 -3.12 -13.68 -1.74
N GLN A 69 -4.29 -13.20 -2.18
CA GLN A 69 -4.86 -13.57 -3.48
C GLN A 69 -3.94 -13.18 -4.64
N GLN A 70 -3.35 -11.99 -4.60
CA GLN A 70 -2.36 -11.55 -5.60
C GLN A 70 -1.14 -12.46 -5.61
N GLY A 71 -0.62 -12.83 -4.44
CA GLY A 71 0.49 -13.79 -4.33
C GLY A 71 0.16 -15.14 -4.96
N LEU A 72 -1.01 -15.70 -4.65
CA LEU A 72 -1.45 -16.98 -5.23
C LEU A 72 -1.63 -16.92 -6.74
N ASN A 73 -2.21 -15.83 -7.27
CA ASN A 73 -2.36 -15.64 -8.71
C ASN A 73 -1.00 -15.50 -9.39
N ALA A 74 -0.05 -14.82 -8.76
CA ALA A 74 1.31 -14.70 -9.29
C ALA A 74 2.00 -16.08 -9.37
N LEU A 75 1.80 -16.96 -8.39
CA LEU A 75 2.31 -18.34 -8.43
C LEU A 75 1.69 -19.14 -9.59
N GLN A 76 0.39 -18.99 -9.85
CA GLN A 76 -0.28 -19.65 -10.97
C GLN A 76 0.21 -19.15 -12.33
N SER A 77 0.72 -17.92 -12.40
CA SER A 77 1.25 -17.34 -13.64
C SER A 77 2.71 -17.71 -13.93
N ILE A 78 3.38 -18.47 -13.05
CA ILE A 78 4.77 -18.88 -13.28
C ILE A 78 4.80 -19.90 -14.44
N PRO A 79 5.53 -19.61 -15.52
CA PRO A 79 5.69 -20.55 -16.64
C PRO A 79 6.34 -21.87 -16.21
N GLU A 80 5.89 -22.98 -16.82
CA GLU A 80 6.32 -24.33 -16.44
C GLU A 80 7.82 -24.56 -16.70
N ASP A 81 8.38 -23.97 -17.74
CA ASP A 81 9.80 -24.01 -18.07
C ASP A 81 10.67 -23.43 -16.95
N HIS A 82 10.26 -22.31 -16.33
CA HIS A 82 10.97 -21.77 -15.17
C HIS A 82 10.94 -22.69 -13.95
N ILE A 83 9.85 -23.45 -13.76
CA ILE A 83 9.78 -24.47 -12.70
C ILE A 83 10.76 -25.62 -13.01
N GLN A 84 10.80 -26.09 -14.26
CA GLN A 84 11.73 -27.16 -14.65
C GLN A 84 13.20 -26.71 -14.52
N ASP A 85 13.52 -25.48 -14.90
CA ASP A 85 14.84 -24.89 -14.72
C ASP A 85 15.24 -24.87 -13.25
N LEU A 86 14.34 -24.43 -12.36
CA LEU A 86 14.56 -24.43 -10.91
C LEU A 86 14.81 -25.86 -10.37
N LEU A 87 13.99 -26.83 -10.78
CA LEU A 87 14.15 -28.22 -10.36
C LEU A 87 15.50 -28.78 -10.81
N SER A 88 15.91 -28.49 -12.04
CA SER A 88 17.21 -28.92 -12.57
C SER A 88 18.37 -28.29 -11.80
N ALA A 89 18.26 -27.01 -11.42
CA ALA A 89 19.27 -26.31 -10.64
C ALA A 89 19.37 -26.88 -9.22
N LEU A 90 18.23 -27.21 -8.60
CA LEU A 90 18.21 -27.82 -7.27
C LEU A 90 18.78 -29.24 -7.28
N ALA A 91 18.41 -30.07 -8.26
CA ALA A 91 18.85 -31.46 -8.34
C ALA A 91 20.36 -31.60 -8.62
N ASN A 92 20.95 -30.66 -9.36
CA ASN A 92 22.36 -30.71 -9.74
C ASN A 92 23.27 -29.85 -8.84
N ALA A 93 22.71 -29.14 -7.85
CA ALA A 93 23.50 -28.30 -6.97
C ALA A 93 24.24 -29.14 -5.92
N ASN A 94 25.57 -29.00 -5.86
CA ASN A 94 26.38 -29.59 -4.79
C ASN A 94 26.09 -28.95 -3.42
N HIS A 95 25.76 -27.66 -3.41
CA HIS A 95 25.45 -26.89 -2.21
C HIS A 95 24.36 -25.86 -2.50
N ILE A 96 23.36 -25.80 -1.64
CA ILE A 96 22.26 -24.82 -1.72
C ILE A 96 22.31 -23.96 -0.44
N PHE A 97 22.35 -22.64 -0.62
CA PHE A 97 22.33 -21.68 0.49
C PHE A 97 21.02 -20.90 0.48
N ALA A 98 20.33 -20.88 1.61
CA ALA A 98 19.12 -20.09 1.83
C ALA A 98 19.39 -19.01 2.88
N ILE A 99 19.27 -17.73 2.49
CA ILE A 99 19.54 -16.59 3.37
C ILE A 99 18.28 -15.75 3.48
N GLY A 100 17.88 -15.44 4.73
CA GLY A 100 16.73 -14.59 5.00
C GLY A 100 16.92 -13.81 6.31
N LEU A 101 16.49 -12.55 6.32
CA LEU A 101 16.56 -11.64 7.47
C LEU A 101 15.14 -11.20 7.85
N TYR A 102 14.90 -11.05 9.15
CA TYR A 102 13.57 -10.68 9.68
C TYR A 102 12.46 -11.58 9.12
N GLN A 103 11.51 -11.02 8.36
CA GLN A 103 10.38 -11.77 7.82
C GLN A 103 10.77 -12.82 6.78
N SER A 104 11.87 -12.64 6.04
CA SER A 104 12.35 -13.65 5.09
C SER A 104 13.15 -14.78 5.76
N SER A 105 13.50 -14.65 7.04
CA SER A 105 14.21 -15.71 7.78
C SER A 105 13.36 -16.97 7.96
N LEU A 106 12.04 -16.80 8.12
CA LEU A 106 11.11 -17.91 8.28
C LEU A 106 10.98 -18.75 7.00
N PRO A 107 10.63 -18.19 5.82
CA PRO A 107 10.57 -18.98 4.59
C PRO A 107 11.92 -19.55 4.17
N ALA A 108 13.05 -18.86 4.44
CA ALA A 108 14.38 -19.43 4.20
C ALA A 108 14.64 -20.69 5.03
N LYS A 109 14.23 -20.69 6.31
CA LYS A 109 14.31 -21.89 7.17
C LYS A 109 13.36 -23.00 6.72
N LEU A 110 12.13 -22.65 6.36
CA LEU A 110 11.17 -23.63 5.83
C LEU A 110 11.69 -24.29 4.55
N PHE A 111 12.28 -23.52 3.65
CA PHE A 111 12.92 -24.05 2.45
C PHE A 111 14.07 -25.00 2.78
N HIS A 112 14.95 -24.62 3.71
CA HIS A 112 16.01 -25.50 4.19
C HIS A 112 15.47 -26.83 4.75
N TYR A 113 14.44 -26.79 5.60
CA TYR A 113 13.81 -28.02 6.10
C TYR A 113 13.13 -28.84 5.01
N GLY A 114 12.54 -28.19 4.01
CA GLY A 114 11.99 -28.87 2.84
C GLY A 114 13.05 -29.64 2.05
N LEU A 115 14.23 -29.04 1.85
CA LEU A 115 15.38 -29.68 1.20
C LEU A 115 15.95 -30.86 1.98
N LEU A 116 15.98 -30.79 3.32
CA LEU A 116 16.43 -31.92 4.14
C LEU A 116 15.50 -33.14 4.07
N ASN A 117 14.23 -32.95 3.74
CA ASN A 117 13.24 -34.03 3.62
C ASN A 117 13.18 -34.63 2.20
N LEU A 118 14.06 -34.20 1.28
CA LEU A 118 14.11 -34.68 -0.11
C LEU A 118 15.09 -35.85 -0.31
N ASP A 119 15.74 -36.32 0.77
CA ASP A 119 16.55 -37.55 0.82
C ASP A 119 15.72 -38.81 1.13
#